data_AF-A0A1E1KXD0-F1
#
_entry.id   AF-A0A1E1KXD0-F1
#
_cell.length_a   1.000
_cell.length_b   1.000
_cell.length_c   1.000
_cell.angle_alpha   90.00
_cell.angle_beta   90.00
_cell.angle_gamma   90.00
#
_symmetry.space_group_name_H-M   'P 1'
#
loop_
_entity.id
_entity.type
_entity.pdbx_description
1 polymer ?
#
loop_
_entity_poly.entity_id
_entity_poly.type
_entity_poly.pdbx_seq_one_letter_code
_entity_poly.pdbx_strand_id
1 'polypeptide(L)'
;MKETWLPTGASDPVSFTCTCPALSKGDGLVLLFYRYFDATPSVPTSHYDLKNDPASLASFHATVTRKLEIGGKIRIAREGFNVTIGGTKFAVEDYMQECISHWSFAGLDLSTQEKQYQFFKPTCGGCACVFGGSPASVRVTSEITPMGVTNYIPAKWDRVESLSPAEFHERCHSNPNTMLVDVRNHYESRIGYFIDPKSGEPALRPALRRFSQWPQCCQSCEEFDKQAPSTELNSGQTERRPVCFCEKEREAELWGATSEKDLKIQGWKKNKRKLQSGTSINIQVMTIQ
;
A
#
# COMPACT_ATOMS: atom_id res chain seq x y z
N MET A 1 -11.57 18.30 -33.76
CA MET A 1 -11.67 17.77 -32.39
C MET A 1 -11.77 16.27 -32.49
N LYS A 2 -10.71 15.54 -32.12
CA LYS A 2 -10.74 14.07 -32.02
C LYS A 2 -10.48 13.75 -30.56
N GLU A 3 -11.56 13.50 -29.83
CA GLU A 3 -11.49 12.87 -28.51
C GLU A 3 -10.85 11.50 -28.69
N THR A 4 -9.69 11.32 -28.08
CA THR A 4 -9.02 10.02 -27.95
C THR A 4 -9.00 9.66 -26.48
N TRP A 5 -10.20 9.43 -25.92
CA TRP A 5 -10.28 8.69 -24.67
C TRP A 5 -9.81 7.26 -24.96
N LEU A 6 -8.83 6.80 -24.19
CA LEU A 6 -8.45 5.39 -24.18
C LEU A 6 -9.69 4.58 -23.77
N PRO A 7 -9.95 3.40 -24.39
CA PRO A 7 -11.07 2.57 -24.02
C PRO A 7 -10.97 2.19 -22.54
N THR A 8 -12.10 2.30 -21.84
CA THR A 8 -12.26 1.84 -20.46
C THR A 8 -11.73 0.41 -20.38
N GLY A 9 -10.67 0.18 -19.61
CA GLY A 9 -10.02 -1.12 -19.51
C GLY A 9 -11.04 -2.18 -19.11
N ALA A 10 -11.44 -3.02 -20.06
CA ALA A 10 -12.13 -4.27 -19.76
C ALA A 10 -11.05 -5.23 -19.25
N SER A 11 -10.78 -5.18 -17.95
CA SER A 11 -10.17 -6.33 -17.28
C SER A 11 -11.10 -7.50 -17.51
N ASP A 12 -10.64 -8.55 -18.21
CA ASP A 12 -11.38 -9.79 -18.36
C ASP A 12 -11.91 -10.19 -16.98
N PRO A 13 -13.24 -10.26 -16.78
CA PRO A 13 -13.77 -10.69 -15.50
C PRO A 13 -13.26 -12.10 -15.28
N VAL A 14 -12.39 -12.26 -14.28
CA VAL A 14 -12.05 -13.58 -13.77
C VAL A 14 -13.41 -14.16 -13.38
N SER A 15 -13.86 -15.18 -14.11
CA SER A 15 -15.22 -15.71 -14.07
C SER A 15 -15.46 -16.49 -12.77
N PHE A 16 -15.42 -15.77 -11.65
CA PHE A 16 -15.73 -16.29 -10.34
C PHE A 16 -17.08 -15.74 -9.91
N THR A 17 -18.11 -16.58 -10.08
CA THR A 17 -19.44 -16.31 -9.54
C THR A 17 -19.49 -16.88 -8.12
N CYS A 18 -19.38 -16.04 -7.08
CA CYS A 18 -19.50 -16.54 -5.70
C CYS A 18 -20.90 -17.12 -5.48
N THR A 19 -21.02 -18.24 -4.79
CA THR A 19 -22.32 -18.85 -4.43
C THR A 19 -22.89 -18.28 -3.13
N CYS A 20 -22.36 -17.13 -2.67
CA CYS A 20 -22.76 -16.48 -1.43
C CYS A 20 -24.21 -15.95 -1.50
N PRO A 21 -25.00 -16.04 -0.42
CA PRO A 21 -26.34 -15.43 -0.36
C PRO A 21 -26.36 -13.91 -0.62
N ALA A 22 -25.21 -13.23 -0.41
CA ALA A 22 -25.06 -11.81 -0.70
C ALA A 22 -24.94 -11.49 -2.21
N LEU A 23 -24.60 -12.47 -3.06
CA LEU A 23 -24.54 -12.25 -4.51
C LEU A 23 -25.95 -12.08 -5.08
N SER A 24 -26.94 -12.84 -4.60
CA SER A 24 -28.31 -12.77 -5.11
C SER A 24 -29.01 -11.46 -4.74
N LYS A 25 -28.56 -10.78 -3.68
CA LYS A 25 -29.07 -9.47 -3.24
C LYS A 25 -28.22 -8.30 -3.73
N GLY A 26 -27.00 -8.55 -4.21
CA GLY A 26 -26.05 -7.50 -4.59
C GLY A 26 -25.68 -6.56 -3.43
N ASP A 27 -25.77 -7.05 -2.19
CA ASP A 27 -25.71 -6.26 -0.96
C ASP A 27 -24.38 -6.41 -0.21
N GLY A 28 -23.33 -6.92 -0.87
CA GLY A 28 -22.01 -7.03 -0.28
C GLY A 28 -21.30 -5.67 -0.20
N LEU A 29 -20.60 -5.46 0.92
CA LEU A 29 -19.82 -4.26 1.19
C LEU A 29 -18.41 -4.66 1.65
N VAL A 30 -17.41 -3.95 1.15
CA VAL A 30 -16.01 -4.12 1.53
C VAL A 30 -15.51 -2.84 2.18
N LEU A 31 -14.84 -2.94 3.33
CA LEU A 31 -14.12 -1.83 3.95
C LEU A 31 -12.62 -2.06 3.84
N LEU A 32 -11.90 -0.96 3.58
CA LEU A 32 -10.45 -0.88 3.66
C LEU A 32 -10.07 0.43 4.32
N PHE A 33 -9.61 0.38 5.56
CA PHE A 33 -9.22 1.57 6.30
C PHE A 33 -8.12 1.26 7.31
N TYR A 34 -7.40 2.29 7.72
CA TYR A 34 -6.35 2.18 8.72
C TYR A 34 -6.34 3.44 9.57
N ARG A 35 -5.75 3.34 10.77
CA ARG A 35 -5.49 4.49 11.63
C ARG A 35 -4.16 4.30 12.31
N TYR A 36 -3.34 5.35 12.31
CA TYR A 36 -2.22 5.50 13.22
C TYR A 36 -2.66 6.39 14.39
N PHE A 37 -2.46 5.96 15.63
CA PHE A 37 -2.98 6.67 16.80
C PHE A 37 -2.29 8.02 17.06
N ASP A 38 -1.05 8.17 16.58
CA ASP A 38 -0.28 9.41 16.72
C ASP A 38 -0.45 10.35 15.52
N ALA A 39 -1.07 9.89 14.43
CA ALA A 39 -1.40 10.73 13.29
C ALA A 39 -2.64 11.59 13.60
N THR A 40 -2.67 12.82 13.08
CA THR A 40 -3.79 13.75 13.29
C THR A 40 -5.06 13.25 12.57
N PRO A 41 -6.23 13.24 13.24
CA PRO A 41 -6.44 13.55 14.65
C PRO A 41 -6.01 12.38 15.56
N SER A 42 -5.16 12.70 16.52
CA SER A 42 -4.61 11.70 17.45
C SER A 42 -5.69 11.20 18.41
N VAL A 43 -5.46 10.02 18.98
CA VAL A 43 -6.31 9.51 20.06
C VAL A 43 -6.18 10.43 21.28
N PRO A 44 -7.27 10.73 22.02
CA PRO A 44 -7.19 11.50 23.25
C PRO A 44 -6.24 10.89 24.28
N THR A 45 -5.54 11.75 25.04
CA THR A 45 -4.56 11.34 26.07
C THR A 45 -5.17 10.44 27.14
N SER A 46 -6.46 10.56 27.41
CA SER A 46 -7.23 9.70 28.33
C SER A 46 -7.24 8.21 27.94
N HIS A 47 -6.86 7.86 26.71
CA HIS A 47 -6.87 6.49 26.21
C HIS A 47 -5.46 5.95 25.88
N TYR A 48 -4.39 6.64 26.29
CA TYR A 48 -3.01 6.23 25.98
C TYR A 48 -2.62 4.88 26.61
N ASP A 49 -3.11 4.58 27.80
CA ASP A 49 -2.86 3.28 28.44
C ASP A 49 -3.49 2.13 27.63
N LEU A 50 -4.66 2.37 27.01
CA LEU A 50 -5.36 1.38 26.19
C LEU A 50 -4.61 1.10 24.88
N LYS A 51 -3.94 2.09 24.29
CA LYS A 51 -3.06 1.92 23.12
C LYS A 51 -1.91 0.94 23.37
N ASN A 52 -1.44 0.86 24.62
CA ASN A 52 -0.35 -0.03 24.99
C ASN A 52 -0.78 -1.50 25.15
N ASP A 53 -2.09 -1.78 25.09
CA ASP A 53 -2.68 -3.12 25.08
C ASP A 53 -3.35 -3.46 23.73
N PRO A 54 -2.56 -3.79 22.69
CA PRO A 54 -3.11 -4.21 21.40
C PRO A 54 -3.91 -5.53 21.49
N ALA A 55 -3.75 -6.33 22.55
CA ALA A 55 -4.47 -7.58 22.71
C ALA A 55 -5.95 -7.34 23.06
N SER A 56 -6.24 -6.34 23.90
CA SER A 56 -7.61 -5.92 24.20
C SER A 56 -8.34 -5.42 22.94
N LEU A 57 -7.68 -4.56 22.14
CA LEU A 57 -8.24 -4.10 20.86
C LEU A 57 -8.44 -5.26 19.86
N ALA A 58 -7.54 -6.24 19.83
CA ALA A 58 -7.71 -7.44 19.02
C ALA A 58 -8.90 -8.29 19.48
N SER A 59 -9.10 -8.42 20.78
CA SER A 59 -10.27 -9.10 21.36
C SER A 59 -11.57 -8.43 20.98
N PHE A 60 -11.62 -7.09 21.02
CA PHE A 60 -12.76 -6.30 20.54
C PHE A 60 -13.10 -6.64 19.08
N HIS A 61 -12.15 -6.48 18.15
CA HIS A 61 -12.41 -6.76 16.74
C HIS A 61 -12.75 -8.23 16.46
N ALA A 62 -12.11 -9.17 17.15
CA ALA A 62 -12.40 -10.61 17.01
C ALA A 62 -13.83 -10.95 17.49
N THR A 63 -14.31 -10.26 18.53
CA THR A 63 -15.65 -10.43 19.07
C THR A 63 -16.70 -9.86 18.12
N VAL A 64 -16.51 -8.62 17.66
CA VAL A 64 -17.45 -7.94 16.76
C VAL A 64 -17.54 -8.66 15.40
N THR A 65 -16.41 -9.03 14.80
CA THR A 65 -16.43 -9.72 13.49
C THR A 65 -17.01 -11.13 13.55
N ARG A 66 -16.90 -11.81 14.69
CA ARG A 66 -17.59 -13.08 14.93
C ARG A 66 -19.10 -12.87 15.12
N LYS A 67 -19.50 -11.90 15.94
CA LYS A 67 -20.91 -11.55 16.22
C LYS A 67 -21.67 -11.21 14.94
N LEU A 68 -21.04 -10.45 14.04
CA LEU A 68 -21.65 -9.94 12.81
C LEU A 68 -21.40 -10.82 11.58
N GLU A 69 -20.77 -11.98 11.76
CA GLU A 69 -20.45 -12.91 10.67
C GLU A 69 -19.63 -12.27 9.52
N ILE A 70 -18.68 -11.40 9.87
CA ILE A 70 -17.82 -10.68 8.92
C ILE A 70 -16.49 -11.41 8.73
N GLY A 71 -16.06 -11.52 7.47
CA GLY A 71 -14.75 -12.04 7.08
C GLY A 71 -13.75 -10.94 6.76
N GLY A 72 -12.45 -11.25 6.82
CA GLY A 72 -11.42 -10.24 6.55
C GLY A 72 -10.07 -10.52 7.18
N LYS A 73 -9.21 -9.50 7.13
CA LYS A 73 -7.90 -9.46 7.77
C LYS A 73 -7.77 -8.16 8.55
N ILE A 74 -7.42 -8.27 9.82
CA ILE A 74 -7.23 -7.14 10.72
C ILE A 74 -5.85 -7.27 11.35
N ARG A 75 -5.02 -6.24 11.18
CA ARG A 75 -3.72 -6.10 11.83
C ARG A 75 -3.80 -5.01 12.88
N ILE A 76 -3.34 -5.32 14.07
CA ILE A 76 -3.34 -4.41 15.22
C ILE A 76 -1.93 -4.36 15.77
N ALA A 77 -1.42 -3.16 15.98
CA ALA A 77 -0.14 -2.92 16.59
C ALA A 77 -0.25 -1.76 17.58
N ARG A 78 0.81 -1.48 18.34
CA ARG A 78 0.84 -0.33 19.24
C ARG A 78 0.65 1.00 18.51
N GLU A 79 1.07 1.08 17.25
CA GLU A 79 0.93 2.29 16.44
C GLU A 79 -0.50 2.52 15.93
N GLY A 80 -1.37 1.51 15.92
CA GLY A 80 -2.68 1.62 15.29
C GLY A 80 -3.30 0.31 14.82
N PHE A 81 -4.15 0.40 13.79
CA PHE A 81 -4.76 -0.75 13.12
C PHE A 81 -4.86 -0.57 11.61
N ASN A 82 -4.87 -1.69 10.88
CA ASN A 82 -5.20 -1.79 9.46
C ASN A 82 -6.27 -2.87 9.29
N VAL A 83 -7.41 -2.48 8.74
CA VAL A 83 -8.62 -3.29 8.65
C VAL A 83 -9.00 -3.45 7.18
N THR A 84 -9.15 -4.71 6.77
CA THR A 84 -9.80 -5.08 5.51
C THR A 84 -10.86 -6.12 5.80
N ILE A 85 -12.13 -5.78 5.61
CA ILE A 85 -13.25 -6.67 5.91
C ILE A 85 -14.29 -6.66 4.80
N GLY A 86 -15.06 -7.74 4.72
CA GLY A 86 -16.14 -7.92 3.78
C GLY A 86 -17.30 -8.65 4.45
N GLY A 87 -18.51 -8.21 4.15
CA GLY A 87 -19.74 -8.75 4.72
C GLY A 87 -20.96 -8.26 3.97
N THR A 88 -22.15 -8.59 4.46
CA THR A 88 -23.38 -7.94 3.99
C THR A 88 -23.37 -6.47 4.41
N LYS A 89 -24.07 -5.64 3.66
CA LYS A 89 -24.19 -4.20 3.93
C LYS A 89 -24.60 -3.94 5.38
N PHE A 90 -25.63 -4.63 5.86
CA PHE A 90 -26.12 -4.52 7.23
C PHE A 90 -25.04 -4.87 8.27
N ALA A 91 -24.36 -6.01 8.11
CA ALA A 91 -23.31 -6.42 9.04
C ALA A 91 -22.15 -5.42 9.07
N VAL A 92 -21.74 -4.92 7.90
CA VAL A 92 -20.64 -3.96 7.79
C VAL A 92 -21.03 -2.58 8.37
N GLU A 93 -22.26 -2.13 8.15
CA GLU A 93 -22.77 -0.89 8.75
C GLU A 93 -22.84 -1.01 10.30
N ASP A 94 -23.29 -2.14 10.83
CA ASP A 94 -23.26 -2.42 12.28
C ASP A 94 -21.82 -2.45 12.83
N TYR A 95 -20.88 -3.04 12.09
CA TYR A 95 -19.46 -3.04 12.45
C TYR A 95 -18.89 -1.61 12.53
N MET A 96 -19.30 -0.73 11.61
CA MET A 96 -18.91 0.69 11.65
C MET A 96 -19.43 1.36 12.92
N GLN A 97 -20.66 1.08 13.34
CA GLN A 97 -21.23 1.67 14.57
C GLN A 97 -20.53 1.18 15.85
N GLU A 98 -20.23 -0.13 15.93
CA GLU A 98 -19.44 -0.70 17.02
C GLU A 98 -18.04 -0.06 17.08
N CYS A 99 -17.42 0.18 15.92
CA CYS A 99 -16.14 0.89 15.81
C CYS A 99 -16.23 2.34 16.29
N ILE A 100 -17.21 3.11 15.79
CA ILE A 100 -17.40 4.53 16.15
C ILE A 100 -17.56 4.71 17.66
N SER A 101 -18.22 3.75 18.32
CA SER A 101 -18.46 3.78 19.76
C SER A 101 -17.24 3.36 20.60
N HIS A 102 -16.20 2.82 19.98
CA HIS A 102 -15.02 2.29 20.65
C HIS A 102 -13.93 3.37 20.81
N TRP A 103 -13.19 3.32 21.93
CA TRP A 103 -12.15 4.31 22.26
C TRP A 103 -11.09 4.46 21.16
N SER A 104 -10.81 3.40 20.40
CA SER A 104 -9.82 3.41 19.32
C SER A 104 -10.22 4.29 18.13
N PHE A 105 -11.46 4.78 18.09
CA PHE A 105 -11.98 5.75 17.12
C PHE A 105 -12.21 7.13 17.72
N ALA A 106 -11.95 7.32 19.03
CA ALA A 106 -12.06 8.62 19.69
C ALA A 106 -11.17 9.68 19.02
N GLY A 107 -11.67 10.93 18.99
CA GLY A 107 -11.01 12.08 18.35
C GLY A 107 -11.24 12.18 16.83
N LEU A 108 -11.74 11.13 16.17
CA LEU A 108 -12.19 11.23 14.79
C LEU A 108 -13.57 11.90 14.73
N ASP A 109 -13.76 12.77 13.75
CA ASP A 109 -15.07 13.35 13.46
C ASP A 109 -15.86 12.39 12.56
N LEU A 110 -16.63 11.50 13.19
CA LEU A 110 -17.48 10.50 12.52
C LEU A 110 -18.97 10.80 12.74
N SER A 111 -19.30 12.07 12.96
CA SER A 111 -20.64 12.56 13.34
C SER A 111 -21.68 12.44 12.23
N THR A 112 -21.27 12.48 10.96
CA THR A 112 -22.16 12.37 9.79
C THR A 112 -21.81 11.17 8.93
N GLN A 113 -22.76 10.70 8.13
CA GLN A 113 -22.57 9.56 7.24
C GLN A 113 -21.47 9.84 6.21
N GLU A 114 -21.37 11.07 5.70
CA GLU A 114 -20.33 11.46 4.73
C GLU A 114 -18.93 11.28 5.33
N LYS A 115 -18.73 11.72 6.57
CA LYS A 115 -17.43 11.60 7.25
C LYS A 115 -17.10 10.14 7.59
N GLN A 116 -18.11 9.37 7.99
CA GLN A 116 -17.96 7.93 8.17
C GLN A 116 -17.51 7.27 6.85
N TYR A 117 -18.13 7.63 5.73
CA TYR A 117 -17.80 7.01 4.44
C TYR A 117 -16.42 7.44 3.92
N GLN A 118 -16.02 8.68 4.19
CA GLN A 118 -14.66 9.14 3.90
C GLN A 118 -13.60 8.36 4.68
N PHE A 119 -13.88 8.03 5.95
CA PHE A 119 -12.93 7.29 6.79
C PHE A 119 -12.93 5.78 6.50
N PHE A 120 -14.10 5.14 6.50
CA PHE A 120 -14.24 3.68 6.36
C PHE A 120 -14.14 3.18 4.92
N LYS A 121 -14.33 4.09 3.94
CA LYS A 121 -14.25 3.81 2.50
C LYS A 121 -15.07 2.59 2.05
N PRO A 122 -16.37 2.55 2.36
CA PRO A 122 -17.22 1.42 1.97
C PRO A 122 -17.33 1.31 0.45
N THR A 123 -16.94 0.16 -0.09
CA THR A 123 -16.97 -0.12 -1.53
C THR A 123 -18.05 -1.15 -1.84
N CYS A 124 -19.02 -0.76 -2.65
CA CYS A 124 -20.08 -1.65 -3.14
C CYS A 124 -19.58 -2.55 -4.28
N GLY A 125 -20.29 -3.65 -4.52
CA GLY A 125 -20.01 -4.55 -5.66
C GLY A 125 -19.04 -5.70 -5.35
N GLY A 126 -18.42 -5.73 -4.17
CA GLY A 126 -17.73 -6.92 -3.67
C GLY A 126 -18.73 -7.93 -3.09
N CYS A 127 -18.54 -9.25 -3.28
CA CYS A 127 -19.35 -10.22 -2.52
C CYS A 127 -18.93 -10.20 -1.03
N ALA A 128 -19.90 -10.36 -0.14
CA ALA A 128 -19.68 -10.53 1.31
C ALA A 128 -18.66 -11.63 1.67
N CYS A 129 -18.51 -12.65 0.82
CA CYS A 129 -17.62 -13.80 0.97
C CYS A 129 -16.15 -13.54 0.61
N VAL A 130 -15.80 -12.36 0.06
CA VAL A 130 -14.54 -12.13 -0.68
C VAL A 130 -13.26 -12.47 0.11
N PHE A 131 -13.32 -12.45 1.45
CA PHE A 131 -12.18 -12.78 2.31
C PHE A 131 -12.21 -14.18 2.95
N GLY A 132 -13.00 -15.11 2.41
CA GLY A 132 -13.00 -16.51 2.86
C GLY A 132 -13.89 -16.80 4.07
N GLY A 133 -14.87 -15.93 4.34
CA GLY A 133 -15.88 -16.11 5.38
C GLY A 133 -15.48 -15.59 6.77
N SER A 134 -16.42 -15.71 7.71
CA SER A 134 -16.28 -15.28 9.11
C SER A 134 -15.62 -16.33 10.00
N PRO A 135 -14.92 -15.94 11.07
CA PRO A 135 -14.60 -14.56 11.47
C PRO A 135 -13.37 -14.03 10.73
N ALA A 136 -13.23 -12.71 10.72
CA ALA A 136 -12.02 -12.05 10.24
C ALA A 136 -10.79 -12.55 11.01
N SER A 137 -9.67 -12.72 10.30
CA SER A 137 -8.37 -13.04 10.90
C SER A 137 -7.81 -11.78 11.57
N VAL A 138 -7.94 -11.69 12.90
CA VAL A 138 -7.38 -10.62 13.72
C VAL A 138 -6.00 -11.03 14.25
N ARG A 139 -4.97 -10.21 14.01
CA ARG A 139 -3.60 -10.47 14.45
C ARG A 139 -2.97 -9.26 15.11
N VAL A 140 -2.38 -9.50 16.29
CA VAL A 140 -1.46 -8.55 16.90
C VAL A 140 -0.11 -8.67 16.19
N THR A 141 0.43 -7.56 15.71
CA THR A 141 1.66 -7.48 14.92
C THR A 141 2.56 -6.35 15.43
N SER A 142 3.83 -6.34 14.97
CA SER A 142 4.76 -5.25 15.28
C SER A 142 4.42 -3.96 14.53
N GLU A 143 3.94 -4.10 13.29
CA GLU A 143 3.56 -3.01 12.38
C GLU A 143 2.20 -3.35 11.74
N ILE A 144 1.34 -2.34 11.55
CA ILE A 144 0.07 -2.50 10.85
C ILE A 144 0.27 -2.62 9.34
N THR A 145 1.34 -1.98 8.84
CA THR A 145 1.83 -2.07 7.46
C THR A 145 3.33 -2.37 7.52
N PRO A 146 3.77 -3.62 7.26
CA PRO A 146 5.14 -4.03 7.51
C PRO A 146 6.12 -3.38 6.52
N MET A 147 6.74 -2.29 6.94
CA MET A 147 7.85 -1.62 6.27
C MET A 147 9.20 -2.21 6.70
N GLY A 148 9.22 -2.99 7.79
CA GLY A 148 10.45 -3.59 8.33
C GLY A 148 11.31 -2.58 9.09
N VAL A 149 10.73 -1.43 9.46
CA VAL A 149 11.36 -0.40 10.28
C VAL A 149 10.51 -0.20 11.52
N THR A 150 10.87 -0.90 12.60
CA THR A 150 10.12 -0.82 13.87
C THR A 150 10.38 0.50 14.59
N ASN A 151 9.36 1.02 15.28
CA ASN A 151 9.43 2.28 16.04
C ASN A 151 9.70 3.51 15.17
N TYR A 152 9.34 3.46 13.89
CA TYR A 152 9.40 4.62 13.02
C TYR A 152 8.29 5.60 13.40
N ILE A 153 8.67 6.73 13.98
CA ILE A 153 7.79 7.87 14.20
C ILE A 153 8.32 8.99 13.30
N PRO A 154 7.57 9.45 12.29
CA PRO A 154 7.95 10.62 11.52
C PRO A 154 8.25 11.77 12.47
N ALA A 155 9.44 12.36 12.36
CA ALA A 155 9.81 13.52 13.18
C ALA A 155 8.86 14.70 12.98
N LYS A 156 8.21 14.74 11.81
CA LYS A 156 7.37 15.82 11.31
C LYS A 156 6.28 15.26 10.38
N TRP A 157 5.09 15.03 10.92
CA TRP A 157 3.92 14.60 10.13
C TRP A 157 3.43 15.68 9.15
N ASP A 158 3.72 16.95 9.44
CA ASP A 158 3.36 18.14 8.66
C ASP A 158 4.11 18.28 7.34
N ARG A 159 5.21 17.53 7.15
CA ARG A 159 5.96 17.55 5.88
C ARG A 159 5.40 16.59 4.83
N VAL A 160 4.37 15.83 5.15
CA VAL A 160 3.69 14.95 4.20
C VAL A 160 2.42 15.66 3.74
N GLU A 161 2.44 16.14 2.49
CA GLU A 161 1.26 16.72 1.85
C GLU A 161 0.43 15.59 1.23
N SER A 162 -0.82 15.46 1.67
CA SER A 162 -1.78 14.56 1.03
C SER A 162 -2.52 15.33 -0.06
N LEU A 163 -2.51 14.81 -1.28
CA LEU A 163 -3.18 15.42 -2.43
C LEU A 163 -4.47 14.67 -2.73
N SER A 164 -5.54 15.41 -3.04
CA SER A 164 -6.73 14.83 -3.67
C SER A 164 -6.39 14.30 -5.07
N PRO A 165 -7.23 13.44 -5.68
CA PRO A 165 -6.98 12.94 -7.03
C PRO A 165 -6.80 14.04 -8.08
N ALA A 166 -7.56 15.13 -7.99
CA ALA A 166 -7.45 16.27 -8.91
C ALA A 166 -6.14 17.05 -8.71
N GLU A 167 -5.76 17.31 -7.45
CA GLU A 167 -4.50 17.99 -7.13
C GLU A 167 -3.28 17.13 -7.49
N PHE A 168 -3.37 15.82 -7.29
CA PHE A 168 -2.34 14.87 -7.71
C PHE A 168 -2.16 14.90 -9.23
N HIS A 169 -3.26 14.84 -9.99
CA HIS A 169 -3.23 14.95 -11.44
C HIS A 169 -2.57 16.28 -11.87
N GLU A 170 -3.05 17.41 -11.35
CA GLU A 170 -2.49 18.73 -11.64
C GLU A 170 -1.02 18.83 -11.25
N ARG A 171 -0.61 18.28 -10.11
CA ARG A 171 0.79 18.28 -9.67
C ARG A 171 1.70 17.56 -10.66
N CYS A 172 1.28 16.40 -11.16
CA CYS A 172 2.01 15.65 -12.19
C CYS A 172 2.17 16.47 -13.49
N HIS A 173 1.18 17.30 -13.84
CA HIS A 173 1.23 18.13 -15.05
C HIS A 173 1.98 19.47 -14.87
N SER A 174 1.93 20.08 -13.69
CA SER A 174 2.44 21.44 -13.48
C SER A 174 3.90 21.47 -13.03
N ASN A 175 4.34 20.53 -12.18
CA ASN A 175 5.67 20.63 -11.54
C ASN A 175 6.73 19.82 -12.29
N PRO A 176 7.79 20.43 -12.86
CA PRO A 176 8.80 19.69 -13.64
C PRO A 176 9.76 18.87 -12.76
N ASN A 177 9.84 19.16 -11.46
CA ASN A 177 10.77 18.50 -10.54
C ASN A 177 10.09 17.42 -9.67
N THR A 178 8.88 16.98 -10.04
CA THR A 178 8.15 15.96 -9.29
C THR A 178 8.47 14.59 -9.87
N MET A 179 9.14 13.75 -9.08
CA MET A 179 9.35 12.34 -9.42
C MET A 179 8.13 11.53 -8.99
N LEU A 180 7.55 10.78 -9.94
CA LEU A 180 6.46 9.86 -9.67
C LEU A 180 6.98 8.48 -9.31
N VAL A 181 6.69 8.00 -8.11
CA VAL A 181 7.15 6.70 -7.59
C VAL A 181 5.98 5.83 -7.17
N ASP A 182 5.95 4.60 -7.65
CA ASP A 182 5.00 3.57 -7.23
C ASP A 182 5.68 2.59 -6.27
N VAL A 183 5.29 2.65 -5.00
CA VAL A 183 5.88 1.86 -3.90
C VAL A 183 5.14 0.55 -3.62
N ARG A 184 4.19 0.17 -4.49
CA ARG A 184 3.46 -1.11 -4.39
C ARG A 184 4.34 -2.29 -4.77
N ASN A 185 3.85 -3.50 -4.53
CA ASN A 185 4.57 -4.68 -4.99
C ASN A 185 4.50 -4.78 -6.53
N HIS A 186 5.54 -5.33 -7.15
CA HIS A 186 5.69 -5.41 -8.60
C HIS A 186 4.51 -6.10 -9.30
N TYR A 187 3.84 -7.06 -8.66
CA TYR A 187 2.67 -7.72 -9.22
C TYR A 187 1.44 -6.80 -9.29
N GLU A 188 1.32 -5.82 -8.38
CA GLU A 188 0.28 -4.80 -8.40
C GLU A 188 0.56 -3.78 -9.49
N SER A 189 1.81 -3.29 -9.55
CA SER A 189 2.29 -2.39 -10.59
C SER A 189 2.34 -3.02 -11.98
N ARG A 190 2.18 -4.34 -12.10
CA ARG A 190 2.04 -5.03 -13.39
C ARG A 190 0.59 -5.03 -13.89
N ILE A 191 -0.39 -4.94 -13.00
CA ILE A 191 -1.81 -4.81 -13.36
C ILE A 191 -2.07 -3.42 -13.94
N GLY A 192 -1.49 -2.39 -13.34
CA GLY A 192 -1.61 -1.01 -13.83
C GLY A 192 -0.72 -0.05 -13.04
N TYR A 193 -0.28 1.01 -13.70
CA TYR A 193 0.62 2.02 -13.16
C TYR A 193 0.37 3.38 -13.83
N PHE A 194 0.79 4.45 -13.17
CA PHE A 194 0.72 5.78 -13.73
C PHE A 194 1.84 6.00 -14.76
N ILE A 195 1.51 6.76 -15.80
CA ILE A 195 2.46 7.29 -16.77
C ILE A 195 2.70 8.75 -16.40
N ASP A 196 3.96 9.15 -16.32
CA ASP A 196 4.32 10.54 -16.16
C ASP A 196 3.89 11.31 -17.42
N PRO A 197 3.00 12.30 -17.29
CA PRO A 197 2.39 12.95 -18.45
C PRO A 197 3.36 13.81 -19.26
N LYS A 198 4.54 14.13 -18.73
CA LYS A 198 5.54 14.99 -19.38
C LYS A 198 6.59 14.17 -20.12
N SER A 199 7.16 13.19 -19.44
CA SER A 199 8.16 12.31 -20.04
C SER A 199 7.54 11.23 -20.91
N GLY A 200 6.26 10.88 -20.67
CA GLY A 200 5.61 9.73 -21.30
C GLY A 200 6.10 8.39 -20.73
N GLU A 201 6.99 8.42 -19.74
CA GLU A 201 7.58 7.23 -19.15
C GLU A 201 6.73 6.70 -17.98
N PRO A 202 6.78 5.38 -17.72
CA PRO A 202 6.19 4.82 -16.51
C PRO A 202 6.73 5.48 -15.25
N ALA A 203 5.87 5.64 -14.23
CA ALA A 203 6.30 5.94 -12.88
C ALA A 203 7.48 5.04 -12.46
N LEU A 204 8.39 5.59 -11.65
CA LEU A 204 9.47 4.81 -11.04
C LEU A 204 8.86 3.69 -10.22
N ARG A 205 9.05 2.46 -10.69
CA ARG A 205 8.52 1.23 -10.09
C ARG A 205 9.71 0.39 -9.67
N PRO A 206 10.14 0.44 -8.41
CA PRO A 206 11.12 -0.51 -7.92
C PRO A 206 10.50 -1.91 -7.91
N ALA A 207 11.26 -2.94 -8.26
CA ALA A 207 10.79 -4.34 -8.27
C ALA A 207 10.60 -4.87 -6.82
N LEU A 208 9.64 -4.34 -6.07
CA LEU A 208 9.36 -4.74 -4.69
C LEU A 208 8.53 -6.03 -4.70
N ARG A 209 8.95 -7.04 -3.95
CA ARG A 209 8.12 -8.22 -3.65
C ARG A 209 7.34 -8.04 -2.36
N ARG A 210 7.88 -7.27 -1.42
CA ARG A 210 7.27 -6.90 -0.16
C ARG A 210 7.58 -5.44 0.12
N PHE A 211 6.63 -4.72 0.72
CA PHE A 211 6.84 -3.33 1.13
C PHE A 211 8.04 -3.17 2.06
N SER A 212 8.39 -4.19 2.85
CA SER A 212 9.57 -4.17 3.72
C SER A 212 10.92 -4.03 3.00
N GLN A 213 10.95 -4.16 1.67
CA GLN A 213 12.15 -3.96 0.85
C GLN A 213 12.32 -2.51 0.40
N TRP A 214 11.28 -1.67 0.55
CA TRP A 214 11.30 -0.28 0.11
C TRP A 214 12.42 0.55 0.75
N PRO A 215 12.69 0.48 2.08
CA PRO A 215 13.76 1.27 2.69
C PRO A 215 15.15 1.00 2.08
N GLN A 216 15.40 -0.24 1.66
CA GLN A 216 16.65 -0.63 1.00
C GLN A 216 16.77 0.01 -0.38
N CYS A 217 15.65 0.13 -1.11
CA CYS A 217 15.62 0.79 -2.41
C CYS A 217 15.93 2.28 -2.29
N CYS A 218 15.39 2.97 -1.30
CA CYS A 218 15.61 4.42 -1.13
C CYS A 218 17.09 4.76 -0.88
N GLN A 219 17.78 4.00 -0.02
CA GLN A 219 19.20 4.24 0.27
C GLN A 219 20.07 4.06 -0.97
N SER A 220 19.71 3.13 -1.85
CA SER A 220 20.44 2.87 -3.10
C SER A 220 19.99 3.72 -4.30
N CYS A 221 18.76 4.24 -4.28
CA CYS A 221 18.25 5.13 -5.34
C CYS A 221 18.75 6.57 -5.16
N GLU A 222 18.99 7.05 -3.93
CA GLU A 222 19.62 8.36 -3.69
C GLU A 222 21.03 8.47 -4.28
N GLU A 223 21.76 7.36 -4.44
CA GLU A 223 23.07 7.34 -5.10
C GLU A 223 22.97 7.54 -6.62
N PHE A 224 21.82 7.18 -7.23
CA PHE A 224 21.54 7.40 -8.65
C PHE A 224 21.17 8.86 -8.96
N ASP A 225 20.44 9.53 -8.07
CA ASP A 225 20.09 10.96 -8.22
C ASP A 225 21.33 11.87 -8.23
N LYS A 226 22.42 11.45 -7.59
CA LYS A 226 23.70 12.18 -7.57
C LYS A 226 24.55 11.95 -8.83
N GLN A 227 24.21 10.97 -9.66
CA GLN A 227 25.04 10.53 -10.79
C GLN A 227 24.46 10.82 -12.17
N ALA A 228 23.27 11.42 -12.31
CA ALA A 228 22.81 11.85 -13.63
C ALA A 228 23.68 13.02 -14.13
N PRO A 229 24.55 12.85 -15.14
CA PRO A 229 25.20 13.98 -15.76
C PRO A 229 24.19 14.60 -16.72
N SER A 230 24.10 15.93 -16.68
CA SER A 230 23.61 16.74 -17.78
C SER A 230 24.40 16.39 -19.05
N THR A 231 23.87 15.53 -19.90
CA THR A 231 24.40 15.34 -21.25
C THR A 231 23.24 15.32 -22.23
N GLU A 232 23.06 16.46 -22.90
CA GLU A 232 22.47 16.50 -24.23
C GLU A 232 23.20 15.50 -25.12
N LEU A 233 22.48 14.70 -25.92
CA LEU A 233 22.72 14.48 -27.36
C LEU A 233 21.84 13.37 -27.96
N ASN A 234 21.07 13.78 -28.97
CA ASN A 234 20.76 13.15 -30.24
C ASN A 234 20.67 11.61 -30.43
N SER A 235 19.52 11.26 -31.04
CA SER A 235 19.27 10.19 -32.01
C SER A 235 19.10 8.74 -31.54
N GLY A 236 17.84 8.28 -31.60
CA GLY A 236 17.50 7.09 -32.40
C GLY A 236 17.72 5.71 -31.81
N GLN A 237 17.98 5.55 -30.52
CA GLN A 237 18.00 4.24 -29.86
C GLN A 237 17.05 4.23 -28.67
N THR A 238 16.15 3.24 -28.62
CA THR A 238 15.29 2.95 -27.46
C THR A 238 16.17 2.41 -26.33
N GLU A 239 16.83 3.30 -25.60
CA GLU A 239 17.58 2.91 -24.42
C GLU A 239 16.62 2.49 -23.30
N ARG A 240 16.88 1.31 -22.75
CA ARG A 240 16.13 0.75 -21.62
C ARG A 240 16.35 1.64 -20.41
N ARG A 241 15.27 1.87 -19.65
CA ARG A 241 15.27 2.61 -18.37
C ARG A 241 16.53 2.26 -17.55
N PRO A 242 17.27 3.26 -17.05
CA PRO A 242 18.41 3.00 -16.18
C PRO A 242 17.94 2.23 -14.93
N VAL A 243 18.53 1.04 -14.74
CA VAL A 243 18.26 0.11 -13.65
C VAL A 243 19.36 0.27 -12.60
N CYS A 244 19.00 0.53 -11.34
CA CYS A 244 20.00 0.68 -10.28
C CYS A 244 20.80 -0.60 -10.07
N PHE A 245 22.03 -0.51 -9.58
CA PHE A 245 22.85 -1.70 -9.26
C PHE A 245 22.10 -2.67 -8.34
N CYS A 246 21.38 -2.13 -7.35
CA CYS A 246 20.47 -2.87 -6.47
C CYS A 246 19.34 -3.62 -7.18
N GLU A 247 18.79 -3.05 -8.24
CA GLU A 247 17.72 -3.63 -9.03
C GLU A 247 18.30 -4.66 -10.00
N LYS A 248 19.49 -4.44 -10.55
CA LYS A 248 20.23 -5.46 -11.32
C LYS A 248 20.59 -6.68 -10.48
N GLU A 249 21.13 -6.50 -9.27
CA GLU A 249 21.45 -7.61 -8.36
C GLU A 249 20.19 -8.38 -7.93
N ARG A 250 19.11 -7.66 -7.63
CA ARG A 250 17.83 -8.27 -7.24
C ARG A 250 17.16 -9.00 -8.40
N GLU A 251 17.15 -8.44 -9.60
CA GLU A 251 16.66 -9.12 -10.80
C GLU A 251 17.54 -10.35 -11.09
N ALA A 252 18.85 -10.26 -10.87
CA ALA A 252 19.76 -11.39 -10.98
C ALA A 252 19.51 -12.48 -9.92
N GLU A 253 19.13 -12.12 -8.70
CA GLU A 253 18.74 -13.08 -7.65
C GLU A 253 17.37 -13.73 -7.92
N LEU A 254 16.44 -12.99 -8.51
CA LEU A 254 15.08 -13.46 -8.77
C LEU A 254 14.97 -14.27 -10.07
N TRP A 255 15.75 -13.92 -11.10
CA TRP A 255 15.64 -14.48 -12.46
C TRP A 255 16.94 -15.07 -13.01
N GLY A 256 18.07 -14.91 -12.31
CA GLY A 256 19.41 -15.18 -12.81
C GLY A 256 20.02 -13.94 -13.49
N ALA A 257 21.35 -13.76 -13.38
CA ALA A 257 22.08 -12.58 -13.88
C ALA A 257 22.00 -12.36 -15.41
N THR A 258 21.47 -13.34 -16.14
CA THR A 258 21.29 -13.32 -17.58
C THR A 258 20.05 -14.14 -17.94
N SER A 259 19.08 -13.52 -18.60
CA SER A 259 18.22 -14.25 -19.53
C SER A 259 19.09 -14.66 -20.73
N GLU A 260 19.88 -15.72 -20.56
CA GLU A 260 20.47 -16.44 -21.67
C GLU A 260 19.80 -17.81 -21.71
N LYS A 261 19.12 -18.07 -22.82
CA LYS A 261 18.63 -19.42 -23.16
C LYS A 261 19.80 -20.39 -23.03
N ASP A 262 19.58 -21.46 -22.27
CA ASP A 262 20.53 -22.52 -21.96
C ASP A 262 21.44 -22.93 -23.14
N LEU A 263 22.76 -22.88 -22.92
CA LEU A 263 23.68 -23.92 -23.37
C LEU A 263 24.80 -24.17 -22.34
N LYS A 264 24.55 -25.18 -21.49
CA LYS A 264 25.46 -26.22 -20.93
C LYS A 264 26.90 -25.88 -20.44
N ILE A 265 27.08 -26.21 -19.14
CA ILE A 265 28.17 -27.00 -18.48
C ILE A 265 29.35 -26.28 -17.78
N GLN A 266 29.51 -26.68 -16.49
CA GLN A 266 30.68 -26.76 -15.58
C GLN A 266 31.28 -25.51 -14.90
N GLY A 267 31.18 -25.52 -13.55
CA GLY A 267 32.38 -25.57 -12.71
C GLY A 267 32.72 -24.38 -11.80
N TRP A 268 32.80 -24.69 -10.50
CA TRP A 268 33.57 -24.02 -9.42
C TRP A 268 32.94 -22.90 -8.55
N LYS A 269 33.19 -23.09 -7.25
CA LYS A 269 32.72 -22.47 -6.00
C LYS A 269 33.39 -21.15 -5.56
N LYS A 270 32.60 -20.39 -4.76
CA LYS A 270 32.93 -19.55 -3.57
C LYS A 270 33.65 -18.20 -3.83
N ASN A 271 33.28 -17.07 -3.19
CA ASN A 271 33.20 -16.84 -1.74
C ASN A 271 32.45 -15.53 -1.37
N LYS A 272 31.85 -15.53 -0.17
CA LYS A 272 31.22 -14.41 0.56
C LYS A 272 32.23 -13.35 1.05
N ARG A 273 31.84 -12.06 1.08
CA ARG A 273 32.20 -11.06 2.12
C ARG A 273 31.06 -10.04 2.23
N LYS A 274 30.31 -9.99 3.34
CA LYS A 274 30.52 -9.28 4.63
C LYS A 274 30.27 -7.76 4.56
N LEU A 275 29.04 -7.43 4.99
CA LEU A 275 28.48 -6.22 5.58
C LEU A 275 29.48 -5.29 6.30
N GLN A 276 29.30 -3.97 6.16
CA GLN A 276 29.29 -3.06 7.32
C GLN A 276 28.74 -1.65 7.03
N SER A 277 27.90 -1.20 7.97
CA SER A 277 27.55 0.15 8.47
C SER A 277 27.68 1.37 7.53
N GLY A 278 26.75 2.32 7.50
CA GLY A 278 25.70 2.67 8.44
C GLY A 278 25.70 4.19 8.54
N THR A 279 24.62 4.84 8.11
CA THR A 279 24.33 6.23 8.48
C THR A 279 22.84 6.51 8.25
N SER A 280 22.24 7.14 9.25
CA SER A 280 20.87 7.60 9.34
C SER A 280 20.51 8.62 8.26
N ILE A 281 19.49 8.36 7.44
CA ILE A 281 18.91 9.35 6.51
C ILE A 281 17.38 9.26 6.52
N ASN A 282 16.75 10.44 6.56
CA ASN A 282 15.32 10.73 6.53
C ASN A 282 14.79 10.54 5.10
N ILE A 283 13.84 9.63 4.89
CA ILE A 283 13.19 9.43 3.60
C ILE A 283 11.72 9.81 3.75
N GLN A 284 11.27 10.77 2.94
CA GLN A 284 9.86 11.11 2.80
C GLN A 284 9.20 10.16 1.79
N VAL A 285 8.27 9.35 2.27
CA VAL A 285 7.50 8.41 1.44
C VAL A 285 6.08 8.94 1.35
N MET A 286 5.66 9.31 0.13
CA MET A 286 4.27 9.61 -0.18
C MET A 286 3.53 8.31 -0.49
N THR A 287 2.47 8.04 0.27
CA THR A 287 1.50 6.97 -0.02
C THR A 287 0.12 7.57 -0.22
N ILE A 288 -0.54 7.11 -1.28
CA ILE A 288 -1.85 7.55 -1.78
C ILE A 288 -2.96 6.99 -0.88
N GLN A 289 -3.96 7.82 -0.55
CA GLN A 289 -5.20 7.43 0.14
C GLN A 289 -6.24 6.84 -0.81
#